data_AF-A0A950RKE6-F1
#
_entry.id   AF-A0A950RKE6-F1
#
_cell.length_a   1.000
_cell.length_b   1.000
_cell.length_c   1.000
_cell.angle_alpha   90.00
_cell.angle_beta   90.00
_cell.angle_gamma   90.00
#
_symmetry.space_group_name_H-M   'P 1'
#
loop_
_entity.id
_entity.type
_entity.pdbx_description
1 polymer ?
#
loop_
_entity_poly.entity_id
_entity_poly.type
_entity_poly.pdbx_seq_one_letter_code
_entity_poly.pdbx_strand_id
1 'polypeptide(L)'
;LCHPLPLTGVRVDFAFESDTVLRIEATARVFGRTGVEMEALTAVSVAALTVYDMCKAVDRTLTIEQIRLEEKSGGQSGTFRRSD
;
A
#
# COMPACT_ATOMS: atom_id res chain seq x y z
N LEU A 1 10.77 8.59 12.31
CA LEU A 1 9.61 8.15 13.11
C LEU A 1 8.37 8.85 12.56
N CYS A 2 7.24 8.15 12.43
CA CYS A 2 6.01 8.72 11.86
C CYS A 2 5.35 9.72 12.80
N HIS A 3 4.59 10.67 12.25
CA HIS A 3 3.81 11.63 13.01
C HIS A 3 2.35 11.18 13.05
N PRO A 4 1.60 11.46 14.12
CA PRO A 4 0.15 11.33 14.09
C PRO A 4 -0.44 12.28 13.05
N LEU A 5 -1.28 11.76 12.15
CA LEU A 5 -1.88 12.53 11.07
C LEU A 5 -3.40 12.29 10.99
N PRO A 6 -4.22 13.35 10.83
CA PRO A 6 -5.65 13.21 10.61
C PRO A 6 -5.91 12.85 9.15
N LEU A 7 -5.79 11.56 8.81
CA LEU A 7 -6.05 11.08 7.45
C LEU A 7 -7.44 11.51 6.97
N THR A 8 -7.49 12.02 5.73
CA THR A 8 -8.73 12.49 5.11
C THR A 8 -9.37 11.44 4.22
N GLY A 9 -8.61 10.39 3.87
CA GLY A 9 -9.13 9.24 3.15
C GLY A 9 -8.08 8.14 3.03
N VAL A 10 -8.56 6.90 3.06
CA VAL A 10 -7.78 5.70 2.77
C VAL A 10 -8.63 4.82 1.87
N ARG A 11 -8.02 4.34 0.79
CA ARG A 11 -8.63 3.39 -0.15
C ARG A 11 -7.67 2.22 -0.32
N VAL A 12 -8.20 1.00 -0.34
CA VAL A 12 -7.46 -0.22 -0.65
C VAL A 12 -8.23 -0.94 -1.75
N ASP A 13 -7.56 -1.20 -2.86
CA ASP A 13 -8.09 -1.88 -4.03
C ASP A 13 -7.36 -3.20 -4.27
N PHE A 14 -8.10 -4.15 -4.83
CA PHE A 14 -7.62 -5.49 -5.13
C PHE A 14 -7.93 -5.81 -6.60
N ALA A 15 -6.96 -6.38 -7.29
CA ALA A 15 -7.12 -6.85 -8.66
C ALA A 15 -6.26 -8.08 -8.91
N PHE A 16 -6.82 -9.10 -9.56
CA PHE A 16 -6.02 -10.21 -10.06
C PHE A 16 -5.32 -9.77 -11.35
N GLU A 17 -3.99 -9.82 -11.38
CA GLU A 17 -3.19 -9.61 -12.60
C GLU A 17 -3.03 -10.91 -13.40
N SER A 18 -3.19 -12.05 -12.73
CA SER A 18 -3.28 -13.39 -13.31
C SER A 18 -4.03 -14.32 -12.34
N ASP A 19 -4.20 -15.58 -12.71
CA ASP A 19 -4.81 -16.61 -11.86
C ASP A 19 -4.04 -16.84 -10.55
N THR A 20 -2.78 -16.41 -10.46
CA THR A 20 -1.89 -16.64 -9.31
C THR A 20 -1.34 -15.37 -8.68
N VAL A 21 -1.64 -14.19 -9.24
CA VAL A 21 -1.10 -12.91 -8.77
C VAL A 21 -2.23 -11.96 -8.39
N LEU A 22 -2.33 -11.66 -7.09
CA LEU A 22 -3.20 -10.63 -6.55
C LEU A 22 -2.40 -9.34 -6.33
N ARG A 23 -2.74 -8.29 -7.08
CA ARG A 23 -2.25 -6.94 -6.81
C ARG A 23 -3.11 -6.26 -5.76
N ILE A 24 -2.44 -5.62 -4.80
CA ILE A 24 -3.06 -4.78 -3.77
C ILE A 24 -2.51 -3.37 -3.93
N GLU A 25 -3.40 -2.40 -4.09
CA GLU A 25 -3.04 -0.98 -4.19
C GLU A 25 -3.68 -0.23 -3.02
N ALA A 26 -2.92 0.62 -2.32
CA ALA A 26 -3.47 1.50 -1.31
C ALA A 26 -3.13 2.96 -1.60
N THR A 27 -4.15 3.82 -1.48
CA THR A 27 -4.01 5.27 -1.56
C THR A 27 -4.41 5.89 -0.23
N ALA A 28 -3.49 6.62 0.39
CA ALA A 28 -3.75 7.44 1.58
C ALA A 28 -3.74 8.93 1.21
N ARG A 29 -4.57 9.73 1.88
CA ARG A 29 -4.67 11.19 1.69
C ARG A 29 -4.69 11.90 3.04
N VAL A 30 -4.07 13.08 3.08
CA VAL A 30 -4.05 13.97 4.24
C VAL A 30 -3.96 15.42 3.82
N PHE A 31 -4.47 16.33 4.66
CA PHE A 31 -4.04 17.73 4.67
C PHE A 31 -3.11 17.92 5.88
N GLY A 32 -1.80 17.84 5.65
CA GLY A 32 -0.81 17.84 6.73
C GLY A 32 0.57 18.33 6.27
N ARG A 33 1.48 18.50 7.25
CA ARG A 33 2.85 19.01 7.01
C ARG A 33 3.84 17.92 6.57
N THR A 34 3.45 16.66 6.67
CA THR A 34 4.25 15.50 6.21
C THR A 34 3.40 14.67 5.25
N GLY A 35 4.07 13.91 4.38
CA GLY A 35 3.41 12.96 3.49
C GLY A 35 2.86 11.74 4.23
N VAL A 36 2.18 10.89 3.47
CA VAL A 36 1.49 9.68 3.93
C VAL A 36 2.02 8.41 3.27
N GLU A 37 3.30 8.42 2.89
CA GLU A 37 3.97 7.26 2.27
C GLU A 37 3.90 6.04 3.19
N MET A 38 4.10 6.25 4.49
CA MET A 38 4.10 5.18 5.48
C MET A 38 2.72 4.59 5.70
N GLU A 39 1.66 5.40 5.65
CA GLU A 39 0.28 4.97 5.81
C GLU A 39 -0.16 4.12 4.62
N ALA A 40 0.19 4.53 3.39
CA ALA A 40 -0.08 3.74 2.19
C ALA A 40 0.69 2.41 2.19
N LEU A 41 2.00 2.44 2.48
CA LEU A 41 2.85 1.25 2.55
C LEU A 41 2.40 0.28 3.66
N THR A 42 2.02 0.80 4.82
CA THR A 42 1.50 -0.01 5.91
C THR A 42 0.15 -0.64 5.56
N ALA A 43 -0.74 0.11 4.89
CA ALA A 43 -2.03 -0.40 4.47
C ALA A 43 -1.90 -1.60 3.51
N VAL A 44 -1.06 -1.51 2.46
CA VAL A 44 -0.82 -2.66 1.56
C VAL A 44 -0.14 -3.82 2.29
N SER A 45 0.79 -3.54 3.21
CA SER A 45 1.50 -4.58 3.96
C SER A 45 0.54 -5.40 4.83
N VAL A 46 -0.31 -4.72 5.59
CA VAL A 46 -1.29 -5.38 6.48
C VAL A 46 -2.38 -6.07 5.67
N ALA A 47 -2.82 -5.48 4.55
CA ALA A 47 -3.76 -6.13 3.64
C ALA A 47 -3.17 -7.43 3.06
N ALA A 48 -1.91 -7.41 2.60
CA ALA A 48 -1.22 -8.59 2.11
C ALA A 48 -1.06 -9.68 3.19
N LEU A 49 -0.67 -9.28 4.41
CA LEU A 49 -0.60 -10.20 5.56
C LEU A 49 -1.96 -10.81 5.89
N THR A 50 -3.04 -10.03 5.76
CA THR A 50 -4.42 -10.52 5.97
C THR A 50 -4.80 -11.55 4.89
N VAL A 51 -4.47 -11.29 3.62
CA VAL A 51 -4.70 -12.26 2.54
C VAL A 51 -3.91 -13.55 2.79
N TYR A 52 -2.63 -13.45 3.19
CA TYR A 52 -1.84 -14.61 3.56
C TYR A 52 -2.51 -15.38 4.70
N ASP A 53 -2.97 -14.70 5.76
CA ASP A 53 -3.66 -15.34 6.88
C ASP A 53 -4.91 -16.11 6.44
N MET A 54 -5.69 -15.57 5.52
CA MET A 54 -6.89 -16.21 4.98
C MET A 54 -6.58 -17.43 4.09
N CYS A 55 -5.45 -17.41 3.38
CA CYS A 55 -5.11 -18.43 2.39
C CYS A 55 -4.11 -19.49 2.88
N LYS A 56 -3.39 -19.26 4.00
CA LYS A 56 -2.32 -20.15 4.51
C LYS A 56 -2.75 -21.59 4.81
N ALA A 57 -4.04 -21.84 4.96
CA ALA A 57 -4.56 -23.19 5.14
C ALA A 57 -4.59 -23.99 3.83
N VAL A 58 -4.75 -23.30 2.70
CA VAL A 58 -4.82 -23.87 1.35
C VAL A 58 -3.41 -23.94 0.74
N ASP A 59 -2.66 -22.85 0.83
CA ASP A 59 -1.30 -22.75 0.31
C ASP A 59 -0.42 -21.91 1.24
N ARG A 60 0.65 -22.53 1.75
CA ARG A 60 1.63 -21.89 2.65
C ARG A 60 2.80 -21.25 1.90
N THR A 61 2.91 -21.51 0.59
CA THR A 61 4.01 -21.06 -0.27
C THR A 61 3.78 -19.65 -0.83
N LEU A 62 2.61 -19.06 -0.59
CA LEU A 62 2.30 -17.68 -0.96
C LEU A 62 3.41 -16.72 -0.52
N THR A 63 3.91 -15.93 -1.47
CA THR A 63 4.87 -14.87 -1.21
C THR A 63 4.18 -13.52 -1.21
N ILE A 64 4.64 -12.62 -0.33
CA ILE A 64 4.29 -11.20 -0.40
C ILE A 64 5.49 -10.50 -1.01
N GLU A 65 5.29 -9.92 -2.18
CA GLU A 65 6.36 -9.32 -2.97
C GLU A 65 6.06 -7.86 -3.29
N GLN A 66 7.11 -7.11 -3.64
CA GLN A 66 7.01 -5.77 -4.24
C GLN A 66 6.20 -4.73 -3.44
N ILE A 67 6.24 -4.76 -2.10
CA ILE A 67 5.72 -3.63 -1.29
C ILE A 67 6.56 -2.38 -1.58
N ARG A 68 5.99 -1.43 -2.30
CA ARG A 68 6.70 -0.23 -2.76
C ARG A 68 5.74 0.93 -3.03
N LEU A 69 6.28 2.13 -3.05
CA LEU A 69 5.54 3.35 -3.35
C LEU A 69 5.49 3.56 -4.87
N GLU A 70 4.31 3.64 -5.46
CA GLU A 70 4.14 3.87 -6.91
C GLU A 70 4.06 5.36 -7.25
N GLU A 71 3.25 6.11 -6.50
CA GLU A 71 3.07 7.55 -6.67
C GLU A 71 2.98 8.25 -5.31
N LYS A 72 3.51 9.47 -5.24
CA LYS A 72 3.25 10.44 -4.17
C LYS A 72 3.15 11.82 -4.80
N SER A 73 2.15 12.60 -4.40
CA SER A 73 2.07 14.02 -4.75
C SER A 73 1.95 14.90 -3.51
N GLY A 74 2.37 16.17 -3.65
CA GLY A 74 2.35 17.16 -2.58
C GLY A 74 3.63 17.23 -1.74
N GLY A 75 3.73 18.28 -0.93
CA GLY A 75 4.93 18.61 -0.17
C GLY A 75 6.02 19.26 -1.04
N GLN A 76 7.13 19.64 -0.40
CA GLN A 76 8.23 20.36 -1.05
C GLN A 76 8.93 19.53 -2.14
N SER A 77 8.93 18.21 -2.02
CA SER A 77 9.54 17.29 -2.98
C SER A 77 8.77 17.18 -4.31
N GLY A 78 7.56 17.76 -4.40
CA GLY A 78 6.71 17.64 -5.57
C GLY A 78 6.17 16.22 -5.78
N THR A 79 5.79 15.93 -7.02
CA THR A 79 5.22 14.62 -7.40
C THR A 79 6.34 13.64 -7.74
N PHE A 80 6.34 12.51 -7.03
CA PHE A 80 7.10 11.32 -7.37
C PHE A 80 6.19 10.32 -8.08
N ARG A 81 6.67 9.75 -9.19
CA ARG A 81 6.13 8.56 -9.81
C ARG A 81 7.28 7.60 -10.08
N ARG A 82 7.09 6.33 -9.74
CA ARG A 82 8.04 5.29 -10.07
C ARG A 82 8.16 5.18 -11.60
N SER A 83 9.39 5.19 -12.09
CA SER A 83 9.71 4.80 -13.47
C SER A 83 9.88 3.29 -13.53
N ASP A 84 9.38 2.67 -14.60
CA ASP A 84 9.54 1.24 -14.88
C ASP A 84 11.01 0.80 -14.95
#